data_AF-A0A5A9VZQ1-F1
#
_entry.id   AF-A0A5A9VZQ1-F1
#
_cell.length_a   1.000
_cell.length_b   1.000
_cell.length_c   1.000
_cell.angle_alpha   90.00
_cell.angle_beta   90.00
_cell.angle_gamma   90.00
#
_symmetry.space_group_name_H-M   'P 1'
#
loop_
_entity.id
_entity.type
_entity.pdbx_description
1 polymer ?
#
loop_
_entity_poly.entity_id
_entity_poly.type
_entity_poly.pdbx_seq_one_letter_code
_entity_poly.pdbx_strand_id
1 'polypeptide(L)'
;MNLMLPSEVHTQLVFLLAEVRTQVQTLKTLFKNPSNTLARSLLARSGHTYNLRQRVHARCIKAFQHQDRLHAQSLKAAGDIADELERIAALCRDAARDLPQIQQRRILEEHKYLKRFNQIDAALALLERILEHADTREALQLSQTQQKLARFYRRSRRAHLKALKHSDQTESLITSLFLARHLLEMGNALVNISEALIGVMLGQTMNLEQFLSLKAMVGNLGLDKELDALSLSQIAETRSGSAISALSHEPGSDAFIGVLKEGELRKVQEERRGLERWNAIFPGIAPQILSQHNQGQSGALIIEHLPGYTLEQLLVSGPNTTREAAITRLIEILPQLWLKTRKNQKVNAEYLQQLKRRLPGILNVHPEFDYGHTRIGDLERLAFRALLSRVELIETKLNAPFSVYIHGDFNLDNILFDDEQQKIKFIDLHRSRASDYVQDVSVFMVSCLRLPLFDSESRQRLEQTALQLFLCAQQFADSQEDGLFAARMTLALARSLITSTRFILDESHARGLFERGVYLLEHLVHSDPFSDHYELPIKELLHA
;
A
#
# COMPACT_ATOMS: atom_id res chain seq x y z
N MET A 1 -6.98 -11.07 -18.64
CA MET A 1 -7.37 -12.46 -18.28
C MET A 1 -8.90 -12.61 -18.30
N ASN A 2 -9.43 -13.78 -18.70
CA ASN A 2 -10.87 -14.06 -18.56
C ASN A 2 -11.19 -14.63 -17.17
N LEU A 3 -12.45 -14.54 -16.74
CA LEU A 3 -12.93 -15.19 -15.53
C LEU A 3 -12.96 -16.73 -15.73
N MET A 4 -11.79 -17.36 -15.65
CA MET A 4 -11.60 -18.79 -15.86
C MET A 4 -12.15 -19.55 -14.66
N LEU A 5 -13.41 -19.95 -14.73
CA LEU A 5 -14.10 -20.71 -13.69
C LEU A 5 -14.26 -22.18 -14.09
N PRO A 6 -14.16 -23.12 -13.14
CA PRO A 6 -14.65 -24.48 -13.35
C PRO A 6 -16.11 -24.47 -13.76
N SER A 7 -16.49 -25.39 -14.65
CA SER A 7 -17.87 -25.52 -15.13
C SER A 7 -18.89 -25.63 -13.98
N GLU A 8 -18.54 -26.34 -12.90
CA GLU A 8 -19.38 -26.46 -11.71
C GLU A 8 -19.64 -25.12 -11.02
N VAL A 9 -18.62 -24.26 -10.90
CA VAL A 9 -18.75 -22.93 -10.28
C VAL A 9 -19.53 -22.00 -11.20
N HIS A 10 -19.14 -21.95 -12.48
CA HIS A 10 -19.78 -21.13 -13.51
C HIS A 10 -21.28 -21.42 -13.59
N THR A 11 -21.66 -22.70 -13.63
CA THR A 11 -23.07 -23.12 -13.72
C THR A 11 -23.90 -22.63 -12.53
N GLN A 12 -23.38 -22.74 -11.30
CA GLN A 12 -24.10 -22.24 -10.12
C GLN A 12 -24.24 -20.72 -10.13
N LEU A 13 -23.21 -20.01 -10.58
CA LEU A 13 -23.24 -18.55 -10.68
C LEU A 13 -24.27 -18.07 -11.71
N VAL A 14 -24.35 -18.73 -12.87
CA VAL A 14 -25.38 -18.44 -13.90
C VAL A 14 -26.78 -18.72 -13.36
N PHE A 15 -27.01 -19.83 -12.65
CA PHE A 15 -28.31 -20.10 -12.02
C PHE A 15 -28.68 -19.04 -10.98
N LEU A 16 -27.71 -18.59 -10.18
CA LEU A 16 -27.92 -17.48 -9.24
C LEU A 16 -28.32 -16.20 -9.98
N LEU A 17 -27.56 -15.81 -11.00
CA LEU A 17 -27.86 -14.61 -11.80
C LEU A 17 -29.26 -14.66 -12.44
N ALA A 18 -29.65 -15.80 -13.01
CA ALA A 18 -30.97 -15.99 -13.62
C ALA A 18 -32.11 -15.84 -12.59
N GLU A 19 -31.93 -16.38 -11.38
CA GLU A 19 -32.90 -16.22 -10.29
C GLU A 19 -33.00 -14.77 -9.83
N VAL A 20 -31.88 -14.06 -9.66
CA VAL A 20 -31.87 -12.64 -9.27
C VAL A 20 -32.58 -11.79 -10.32
N ARG A 21 -32.31 -12.02 -11.61
CA ARG A 21 -33.01 -11.34 -12.72
C ARG A 21 -34.52 -11.61 -12.67
N THR A 22 -34.92 -12.86 -12.40
CA THR A 22 -36.34 -13.22 -12.24
C THR A 22 -37.00 -12.45 -11.09
N GLN A 23 -36.31 -12.27 -9.96
CA GLN A 23 -36.82 -11.46 -8.84
C GLN A 23 -36.93 -9.97 -9.20
N VAL A 24 -35.95 -9.41 -9.93
CA VAL A 24 -36.02 -8.02 -10.43
C VAL A 24 -37.21 -7.86 -11.38
N GLN A 25 -37.44 -8.79 -12.32
CA GLN A 25 -38.60 -8.75 -13.21
C GLN A 25 -39.93 -8.87 -12.46
N THR A 26 -39.99 -9.75 -11.45
CA THR A 26 -41.18 -9.92 -10.61
C THR A 26 -41.48 -8.65 -9.83
N LEU A 27 -40.45 -8.00 -9.27
CA LEU A 27 -40.59 -6.71 -8.61
C LEU A 27 -41.05 -5.62 -9.58
N LYS A 28 -40.49 -5.55 -10.79
CA LYS A 28 -40.96 -4.62 -11.84
C LYS A 28 -42.44 -4.83 -12.16
N THR A 29 -42.88 -6.08 -12.26
CA THR A 29 -44.30 -6.42 -12.46
C THR A 29 -45.14 -5.98 -11.27
N LEU A 30 -44.68 -6.16 -10.04
CA LEU A 30 -45.38 -5.72 -8.83
C LEU A 30 -45.55 -4.18 -8.75
N PHE A 31 -44.55 -3.43 -9.23
CA PHE A 31 -44.63 -1.97 -9.35
C PHE A 31 -45.68 -1.52 -10.38
N LYS A 32 -45.80 -2.24 -11.51
CA LYS A 32 -46.83 -1.97 -12.53
C LYS A 32 -48.22 -2.40 -12.05
N ASN A 33 -48.32 -3.62 -11.55
CA ASN A 33 -49.55 -4.31 -11.21
C ASN A 33 -49.45 -4.83 -9.76
N PRO A 34 -50.00 -4.11 -8.76
CA PRO A 34 -50.02 -4.57 -7.38
C PRO A 34 -50.62 -5.97 -7.25
N SER A 35 -49.93 -6.86 -6.56
CA SER A 35 -50.47 -8.19 -6.24
C SER A 35 -49.85 -8.72 -4.96
N ASN A 36 -50.69 -8.97 -3.96
CA ASN A 36 -50.26 -9.60 -2.70
C ASN A 36 -49.68 -11.00 -2.95
N THR A 37 -50.19 -11.71 -3.96
CA THR A 37 -49.68 -13.02 -4.36
C THR A 37 -48.27 -12.91 -4.91
N LEU A 38 -48.00 -11.94 -5.80
CA LEU A 38 -46.65 -11.69 -6.33
C LEU A 38 -45.68 -11.24 -5.23
N ALA A 39 -46.11 -10.36 -4.33
CA ALA A 39 -45.28 -9.90 -3.21
C ALA A 39 -44.90 -11.07 -2.28
N ARG A 40 -45.87 -11.90 -1.88
CA ARG A 40 -45.61 -13.11 -1.07
C ARG A 40 -44.70 -14.11 -1.78
N SER A 41 -44.91 -14.32 -3.08
CA SER A 41 -44.06 -15.20 -3.89
C SER A 41 -42.60 -14.72 -3.87
N LEU A 42 -42.36 -13.41 -4.03
CA LEU A 42 -41.02 -12.84 -4.02
C LEU A 42 -40.36 -12.95 -2.63
N LEU A 43 -41.10 -12.71 -1.55
CA LEU A 43 -40.60 -12.86 -0.17
C LEU A 43 -40.21 -14.30 0.17
N ALA A 44 -40.95 -15.29 -0.35
CA ALA A 44 -40.68 -16.71 -0.12
C ALA A 44 -39.40 -17.23 -0.82
N ARG A 45 -38.83 -16.46 -1.77
CA ARG A 45 -37.61 -16.85 -2.51
C ARG A 45 -36.31 -16.69 -1.73
N SER A 46 -36.33 -16.12 -0.52
CA SER A 46 -35.13 -15.87 0.31
C SER A 46 -34.25 -17.11 0.49
N GLY A 47 -34.84 -18.25 0.88
CA GLY A 47 -34.10 -19.50 1.06
C GLY A 47 -33.49 -20.04 -0.24
N HIS A 48 -34.16 -19.82 -1.38
CA HIS A 48 -33.66 -20.30 -2.67
C HIS A 48 -32.41 -19.55 -3.13
N THR A 49 -32.43 -18.21 -3.11
CA THR A 49 -31.26 -17.39 -3.48
C THR A 49 -30.11 -17.62 -2.50
N TYR A 50 -30.40 -17.73 -1.20
CA TYR A 50 -29.40 -18.07 -0.19
C TYR A 50 -28.71 -19.41 -0.49
N ASN A 51 -29.48 -20.45 -0.83
CA ASN A 51 -28.94 -21.77 -1.15
C ASN A 51 -28.12 -21.76 -2.46
N LEU A 52 -28.51 -20.97 -3.46
CA LEU A 52 -27.74 -20.78 -4.69
C LEU A 52 -26.38 -20.14 -4.38
N ARG A 53 -26.36 -19.05 -3.60
CA ARG A 53 -25.13 -18.39 -3.15
C ARG A 53 -24.22 -19.36 -2.38
N GLN A 54 -24.76 -20.11 -1.43
CA GLN A 54 -24.00 -21.11 -0.68
C GLN A 54 -23.43 -22.23 -1.57
N ARG A 55 -24.17 -22.64 -2.61
CA ARG A 55 -23.66 -23.60 -3.60
C ARG A 55 -22.48 -23.04 -4.40
N VAL A 56 -22.50 -21.77 -4.81
CA VAL A 56 -21.36 -21.15 -5.49
C VAL A 56 -20.11 -21.20 -4.58
N HIS A 57 -20.24 -20.76 -3.32
CA HIS A 57 -19.14 -20.79 -2.35
C HIS A 57 -18.59 -22.20 -2.10
N ALA A 58 -19.47 -23.16 -1.86
CA ALA A 58 -19.07 -24.56 -1.65
C ALA A 58 -18.31 -25.13 -2.86
N ARG A 59 -18.71 -24.77 -4.09
CA ARG A 59 -18.00 -25.18 -5.31
C ARG A 59 -16.68 -24.44 -5.47
N CYS A 60 -16.58 -23.17 -5.09
CA CYS A 60 -15.31 -22.43 -5.08
C CYS A 60 -14.30 -23.06 -4.12
N ILE A 61 -14.71 -23.39 -2.89
CA ILE A 61 -13.86 -24.06 -1.88
C ILE A 61 -13.38 -25.42 -2.40
N LYS A 62 -14.30 -26.22 -2.95
CA LYS A 62 -13.95 -27.52 -3.51
C LYS A 62 -12.98 -27.39 -4.69
N ALA A 63 -13.18 -26.40 -5.56
CA ALA A 63 -12.29 -26.14 -6.69
C ALA A 63 -10.89 -25.72 -6.23
N PHE A 64 -10.80 -24.91 -5.16
CA PHE A 64 -9.54 -24.47 -4.57
C PHE A 64 -8.71 -25.65 -4.02
N GLN A 65 -9.36 -26.69 -3.50
CA GLN A 65 -8.69 -27.87 -2.94
C GLN A 65 -8.10 -28.83 -3.98
N HIS A 66 -8.50 -28.74 -5.25
CA HIS A 66 -8.28 -29.82 -6.23
C HIS A 66 -7.45 -29.44 -7.47
N GLN A 67 -6.88 -28.23 -7.61
CA GLN A 67 -6.10 -27.86 -8.82
C GLN A 67 -4.91 -26.91 -8.61
N ASP A 68 -3.82 -27.22 -9.33
CA ASP A 68 -2.61 -26.40 -9.58
C ASP A 68 -2.77 -25.34 -10.70
N ARG A 69 -3.95 -25.22 -11.35
CA ARG A 69 -4.15 -24.41 -12.57
C ARG A 69 -5.27 -23.36 -12.53
N LEU A 70 -6.02 -23.26 -11.43
CA LEU A 70 -7.06 -22.25 -11.29
C LEU A 70 -6.51 -21.01 -10.60
N HIS A 71 -6.87 -19.84 -11.12
CA HIS A 71 -6.50 -18.58 -10.50
C HIS A 71 -7.39 -18.42 -9.27
N ALA A 72 -6.80 -18.50 -8.08
CA ALA A 72 -7.47 -18.26 -6.80
C ALA A 72 -8.34 -16.98 -6.82
N GLN A 73 -7.86 -15.96 -7.54
CA GLN A 73 -8.56 -14.71 -7.77
C GLN A 73 -9.89 -14.87 -8.52
N SER A 74 -9.96 -15.73 -9.55
CA SER A 74 -11.20 -16.01 -10.28
C SER A 74 -12.24 -16.68 -9.38
N LEU A 75 -11.82 -17.64 -8.55
CA LEU A 75 -12.71 -18.31 -7.59
C LEU A 75 -13.20 -17.34 -6.51
N LYS A 76 -12.30 -16.49 -5.98
CA LYS A 76 -12.66 -15.43 -5.04
C LYS A 76 -13.68 -14.47 -5.66
N ALA A 77 -13.42 -13.98 -6.87
CA ALA A 77 -14.33 -13.07 -7.56
C ALA A 77 -15.70 -13.70 -7.82
N ALA A 78 -15.78 -14.98 -8.17
CA ALA A 78 -17.06 -15.67 -8.29
C ALA A 78 -17.85 -15.71 -6.97
N GLY A 79 -17.16 -15.90 -5.84
CA GLY A 79 -17.75 -15.78 -4.50
C GLY A 79 -18.26 -14.38 -4.20
N ASP A 80 -17.42 -13.35 -4.44
CA ASP A 80 -17.76 -11.94 -4.24
C ASP A 80 -18.99 -11.53 -5.10
N ILE A 81 -19.03 -11.95 -6.38
CA ILE A 81 -20.17 -11.73 -7.27
C ILE A 81 -21.43 -12.41 -6.74
N ALA A 82 -21.32 -13.64 -6.22
CA ALA A 82 -22.45 -14.37 -5.67
C ALA A 82 -23.06 -13.68 -4.44
N ASP A 83 -22.22 -13.13 -3.57
CA ASP A 83 -22.68 -12.37 -2.39
C ASP A 83 -23.42 -11.10 -2.80
N GLU A 84 -22.90 -10.35 -3.78
CA GLU A 84 -23.57 -9.13 -4.27
C GLU A 84 -24.85 -9.42 -5.06
N LEU A 85 -24.92 -10.54 -5.79
CA LEU A 85 -26.15 -11.00 -6.45
C LEU A 85 -27.24 -11.34 -5.42
N GLU A 86 -26.90 -12.05 -4.34
CA GLU A 86 -27.86 -12.31 -3.27
C GLU A 86 -28.29 -11.02 -2.58
N ARG A 87 -27.37 -10.07 -2.37
CA ARG A 87 -27.69 -8.75 -1.82
C ARG A 87 -28.71 -8.01 -2.69
N ILE A 88 -28.57 -8.04 -4.02
CA ILE A 88 -29.57 -7.46 -4.94
C ILE A 88 -30.94 -8.15 -4.76
N ALA A 89 -30.97 -9.49 -4.63
CA ALA A 89 -32.22 -10.21 -4.37
C ALA A 89 -32.83 -9.87 -3.00
N ALA A 90 -32.02 -9.70 -1.95
CA ALA A 90 -32.47 -9.25 -0.65
C ALA A 90 -33.13 -7.87 -0.73
N LEU A 91 -32.50 -6.93 -1.43
CA LEU A 91 -33.04 -5.60 -1.67
C LEU A 91 -34.34 -5.64 -2.50
N CYS A 92 -34.50 -6.61 -3.41
CA CYS A 92 -35.77 -6.83 -4.10
C CYS A 92 -36.88 -7.25 -3.14
N ARG A 93 -36.56 -8.11 -2.16
CA ARG A 93 -37.49 -8.57 -1.13
C ARG A 93 -37.87 -7.44 -0.18
N ASP A 94 -36.92 -6.63 0.24
CA ASP A 94 -37.18 -5.46 1.08
C ASP A 94 -38.05 -4.45 0.33
N ALA A 95 -37.76 -4.18 -0.95
CA ALA A 95 -38.62 -3.34 -1.78
C ALA A 95 -40.05 -3.89 -1.93
N ALA A 96 -40.22 -5.21 -2.07
CA ALA A 96 -41.54 -5.84 -2.12
C ALA A 96 -42.29 -5.82 -0.78
N ARG A 97 -41.56 -5.83 0.35
CA ARG A 97 -42.12 -5.68 1.71
C ARG A 97 -42.62 -4.26 1.95
N ASP A 98 -41.87 -3.27 1.47
CA ASP A 98 -42.15 -1.86 1.69
C ASP A 98 -43.26 -1.33 0.77
N LEU A 99 -43.34 -1.84 -0.47
CA LEU A 99 -44.25 -1.35 -1.50
C LEU A 99 -45.75 -1.27 -1.09
N PRO A 100 -46.33 -2.22 -0.33
CA PRO A 100 -47.72 -2.15 0.13
C PRO A 100 -48.02 -0.95 1.05
N GLN A 101 -47.00 -0.38 1.72
CA GLN A 101 -47.18 0.76 2.63
C GLN A 101 -47.35 2.09 1.85
N ILE A 102 -47.14 2.08 0.53
CA ILE A 102 -47.33 3.27 -0.31
C ILE A 102 -48.80 3.39 -0.70
N GLN A 103 -49.50 4.29 -0.03
CA GLN A 103 -50.92 4.56 -0.27
C GLN A 103 -51.12 5.31 -1.60
N GLN A 104 -50.26 6.28 -1.92
CA GLN A 104 -50.33 7.06 -3.18
C GLN A 104 -49.26 6.63 -4.18
N ARG A 105 -49.63 5.76 -5.12
CA ARG A 105 -48.71 5.24 -6.14
C ARG A 105 -48.20 6.27 -7.15
N ARG A 106 -48.90 7.40 -7.31
CA ARG A 106 -48.48 8.51 -8.18
C ARG A 106 -47.04 8.96 -7.88
N ILE A 107 -46.61 8.89 -6.62
CA ILE A 107 -45.23 9.23 -6.24
C ILE A 107 -44.18 8.34 -6.93
N LEU A 108 -44.52 7.07 -7.19
CA LEU A 108 -43.63 6.11 -7.84
C LEU A 108 -43.46 6.40 -9.34
N GLU A 109 -44.54 6.86 -9.97
CA GLU A 109 -44.56 7.23 -11.38
C GLU A 109 -43.82 8.56 -11.62
N GLU A 110 -44.10 9.58 -10.80
CA GLU A 110 -43.46 10.90 -10.87
C GLU A 110 -41.94 10.82 -10.73
N HIS A 111 -41.47 9.98 -9.80
CA HIS A 111 -40.05 9.74 -9.59
C HIS A 111 -39.44 8.72 -10.57
N LYS A 112 -40.26 8.05 -11.39
CA LYS A 112 -39.84 7.10 -12.44
C LYS A 112 -39.06 5.89 -11.89
N TYR A 113 -39.54 5.26 -10.81
CA TYR A 113 -38.89 4.09 -10.20
C TYR A 113 -38.72 2.92 -11.17
N LEU A 114 -39.72 2.64 -12.01
CA LEU A 114 -39.64 1.57 -13.00
C LEU A 114 -38.47 1.75 -13.99
N LYS A 115 -38.16 3.00 -14.35
CA LYS A 115 -36.98 3.31 -15.19
C LYS A 115 -35.68 2.89 -14.50
N ARG A 116 -35.60 2.97 -13.17
CA ARG A 116 -34.41 2.59 -12.39
C ARG A 116 -34.26 1.08 -12.29
N PHE A 117 -35.35 0.35 -12.06
CA PHE A 117 -35.32 -1.11 -12.12
C PHE A 117 -34.95 -1.63 -13.52
N ASN A 118 -35.40 -0.98 -14.59
CA ASN A 118 -34.94 -1.31 -15.95
C ASN A 118 -33.42 -1.12 -16.13
N GLN A 119 -32.81 -0.13 -15.46
CA GLN A 119 -31.36 0.08 -15.51
C GLN A 119 -30.60 -1.04 -14.80
N ILE A 120 -31.12 -1.52 -13.67
CA ILE A 120 -30.52 -2.64 -12.92
C ILE A 120 -30.65 -3.94 -13.72
N ASP A 121 -31.83 -4.20 -14.27
CA ASP A 121 -32.09 -5.37 -15.12
C ASP A 121 -31.19 -5.40 -16.36
N ALA A 122 -31.00 -4.26 -17.03
CA ALA A 122 -30.05 -4.13 -18.13
C ALA A 122 -28.59 -4.38 -17.70
N ALA A 123 -28.20 -3.94 -16.49
CA ALA A 123 -26.86 -4.20 -15.95
C ALA A 123 -26.66 -5.70 -15.62
N LEU A 124 -27.67 -6.38 -15.08
CA LEU A 124 -27.61 -7.82 -14.84
C LEU A 124 -27.56 -8.64 -16.14
N ALA A 125 -28.22 -8.16 -17.20
CA ALA A 125 -28.10 -8.75 -18.53
C ALA A 125 -26.72 -8.51 -19.16
N LEU A 126 -26.08 -7.37 -18.87
CA LEU A 126 -24.70 -7.12 -19.25
C LEU A 126 -23.74 -8.05 -18.50
N LEU A 127 -23.95 -8.26 -17.20
CA LEU A 127 -23.15 -9.20 -16.40
C LEU A 127 -23.18 -10.63 -16.99
N GLU A 128 -24.34 -11.11 -17.44
CA GLU A 128 -24.46 -12.41 -18.10
C GLU A 128 -23.51 -12.54 -19.30
N ARG A 129 -23.42 -11.50 -20.13
CA ARG A 129 -22.49 -11.45 -21.27
C ARG A 129 -21.03 -11.39 -20.83
N ILE A 130 -20.71 -10.61 -19.79
CA ILE A 130 -19.34 -10.48 -19.28
C ILE A 130 -18.82 -11.81 -18.70
N LEU A 131 -19.70 -12.62 -18.09
CA LEU A 131 -19.33 -13.95 -17.58
C LEU A 131 -18.90 -14.91 -18.70
N GLU A 132 -19.42 -14.73 -19.92
CA GLU A 132 -19.02 -15.50 -21.11
C GLU A 132 -17.78 -14.90 -21.80
N HIS A 133 -17.73 -13.57 -21.91
CA HIS A 133 -16.69 -12.82 -22.60
C HIS A 133 -16.24 -11.63 -21.75
N ALA A 134 -15.06 -11.74 -21.14
CA ALA A 134 -14.56 -10.72 -20.24
C ALA A 134 -14.09 -9.48 -21.04
N ASP A 135 -14.70 -8.33 -20.79
CA ASP A 135 -14.32 -7.02 -21.35
C ASP A 135 -14.31 -5.96 -20.24
N THR A 136 -13.18 -5.24 -20.06
CA THR A 136 -13.04 -4.28 -18.96
C THR A 136 -13.94 -3.06 -19.14
N ARG A 137 -14.26 -2.68 -20.38
CA ARG A 137 -15.14 -1.55 -20.71
C ARG A 137 -16.58 -1.90 -20.38
N GLU A 138 -17.00 -3.12 -20.69
CA GLU A 138 -18.31 -3.64 -20.29
C GLU A 138 -18.42 -3.77 -18.76
N ALA A 139 -17.41 -4.30 -18.07
CA ALA A 139 -17.38 -4.31 -16.61
C ALA A 139 -17.54 -2.90 -16.03
N LEU A 140 -16.81 -1.92 -16.56
CA LEU A 140 -16.91 -0.52 -16.14
C LEU A 140 -18.32 0.05 -16.36
N GLN A 141 -19.07 -0.37 -17.38
CA GLN A 141 -20.45 0.07 -17.60
C GLN A 141 -21.39 -0.36 -16.47
N LEU A 142 -21.12 -1.47 -15.77
CA LEU A 142 -21.88 -1.89 -14.58
C LEU A 142 -21.80 -0.79 -13.50
N SER A 143 -20.59 -0.29 -13.22
CA SER A 143 -20.36 0.78 -12.25
C SER A 143 -21.05 2.11 -12.64
N GLN A 144 -21.16 2.41 -13.94
CA GLN A 144 -21.83 3.63 -14.42
C GLN A 144 -23.33 3.64 -14.13
N THR A 145 -23.94 2.46 -13.94
CA THR A 145 -25.34 2.34 -13.51
C THR A 145 -25.54 2.93 -12.12
N GLN A 146 -24.60 2.70 -11.20
CA GLN A 146 -24.63 3.28 -9.86
C GLN A 146 -24.68 4.80 -9.89
N GLN A 147 -23.89 5.46 -10.76
CA GLN A 147 -23.90 6.92 -10.85
C GLN A 147 -25.28 7.48 -11.22
N LYS A 148 -26.00 6.80 -12.11
CA LYS A 148 -27.37 7.16 -12.52
C LYS A 148 -28.34 6.99 -11.34
N LEU A 149 -28.19 5.92 -10.56
CA LEU A 149 -28.99 5.62 -9.38
C LEU A 149 -28.70 6.58 -8.21
N ALA A 150 -27.44 6.96 -7.99
CA ALA A 150 -27.04 7.97 -7.00
C ALA A 150 -27.58 9.36 -7.32
N ARG A 151 -27.60 9.76 -8.61
CA ARG A 151 -28.26 11.00 -9.04
C ARG A 151 -29.77 10.94 -8.78
N PHE A 152 -30.40 9.80 -9.05
CA PHE A 152 -31.81 9.57 -8.75
C PHE A 152 -32.09 9.70 -7.25
N TYR A 153 -31.36 8.96 -6.41
CA TYR A 153 -31.50 9.02 -4.96
C TYR A 153 -31.35 10.44 -4.40
N ARG A 154 -30.32 11.18 -4.83
CA ARG A 154 -30.12 12.58 -4.40
C ARG A 154 -31.29 13.48 -4.78
N ARG A 155 -31.86 13.32 -5.97
CA ARG A 155 -33.05 14.07 -6.42
C ARG A 155 -34.28 13.69 -5.62
N SER A 156 -34.56 12.39 -5.48
CA SER A 156 -35.69 11.89 -4.70
C SER A 156 -35.60 12.36 -3.24
N ARG A 157 -34.44 12.21 -2.59
CA ARG A 157 -34.23 12.67 -1.21
C ARG A 157 -34.53 14.15 -1.03
N ARG A 158 -34.07 15.02 -1.95
CA ARG A 158 -34.37 16.46 -1.91
C ARG A 158 -35.86 16.75 -2.06
N ALA A 159 -36.53 16.07 -3.00
CA ALA A 159 -37.97 16.22 -3.21
C ALA A 159 -38.77 15.77 -1.97
N HIS A 160 -38.42 14.62 -1.39
CA HIS A 160 -39.06 14.09 -0.18
C HIS A 160 -38.84 14.99 1.03
N LEU A 161 -37.62 15.48 1.27
CA LEU A 161 -37.34 16.43 2.37
C LEU A 161 -38.16 17.72 2.25
N LYS A 162 -38.44 18.19 1.03
CA LYS A 162 -39.31 19.34 0.80
C LYS A 162 -40.78 18.98 1.07
N ALA A 163 -41.24 17.83 0.58
CA ALA A 163 -42.62 17.38 0.76
C ALA A 163 -42.96 17.09 2.22
N LEU A 164 -42.03 16.53 3.00
CA LEU A 164 -42.20 16.22 4.43
C LEU A 164 -42.51 17.44 5.30
N LYS A 165 -42.17 18.66 4.84
CA LYS A 165 -42.46 19.90 5.58
C LYS A 165 -43.91 20.37 5.46
N HIS A 166 -44.66 19.86 4.47
CA HIS A 166 -45.95 20.41 4.08
C HIS A 166 -47.00 19.33 3.74
N SER A 167 -46.67 18.04 3.89
CA SER A 167 -47.54 16.92 3.50
C SER A 167 -47.88 16.06 4.71
N ASP A 168 -49.16 15.75 4.85
CA ASP A 168 -49.68 14.82 5.85
C ASP A 168 -49.37 13.34 5.49
N GLN A 169 -48.74 13.09 4.34
CA GLN A 169 -48.42 11.75 3.82
C GLN A 169 -47.00 11.31 4.17
N THR A 170 -46.63 11.52 5.42
CA THR A 170 -45.27 11.28 5.92
C THR A 170 -44.82 9.83 5.70
N GLU A 171 -45.70 8.85 5.94
CA GLU A 171 -45.40 7.42 5.78
C GLU A 171 -45.07 7.06 4.32
N SER A 172 -45.93 7.42 3.36
CA SER A 172 -45.68 7.14 1.94
C SER A 172 -44.42 7.83 1.41
N LEU A 173 -44.11 9.03 1.90
CA LEU A 173 -42.86 9.73 1.59
C LEU A 173 -41.63 9.00 2.13
N ILE A 174 -41.67 8.54 3.38
CA ILE A 174 -40.58 7.80 4.01
C ILE A 174 -40.37 6.45 3.29
N THR A 175 -41.43 5.69 3.05
CA THR A 175 -41.37 4.40 2.34
C THR A 175 -40.82 4.58 0.91
N SER A 176 -41.26 5.61 0.20
CA SER A 176 -40.72 5.92 -1.14
C SER A 176 -39.21 6.27 -1.08
N LEU A 177 -38.76 6.99 -0.05
CA LEU A 177 -37.34 7.24 0.18
C LEU A 177 -36.55 5.95 0.45
N PHE A 178 -37.09 5.00 1.22
CA PHE A 178 -36.47 3.69 1.41
C PHE A 178 -36.36 2.90 0.11
N LEU A 179 -37.40 2.89 -0.73
CA LEU A 179 -37.30 2.30 -2.07
C LEU A 179 -36.19 2.95 -2.92
N ALA A 180 -36.01 4.27 -2.81
CA ALA A 180 -34.92 4.96 -3.52
C ALA A 180 -33.55 4.58 -2.95
N ARG A 181 -33.46 4.32 -1.64
CA ARG A 181 -32.25 3.81 -0.98
C ARG A 181 -31.94 2.39 -1.44
N HIS A 182 -32.92 1.49 -1.51
CA HIS A 182 -32.73 0.13 -2.01
C HIS A 182 -32.17 0.12 -3.44
N LEU A 183 -32.69 0.99 -4.32
CA LEU A 183 -32.15 1.17 -5.68
C LEU A 183 -30.70 1.67 -5.67
N LEU A 184 -30.34 2.58 -4.76
CA LEU A 184 -28.95 3.02 -4.62
C LEU A 184 -28.04 1.87 -4.16
N GLU A 185 -28.48 1.08 -3.18
CA GLU A 185 -27.72 -0.07 -2.68
C GLU A 185 -27.55 -1.17 -3.73
N MET A 186 -28.58 -1.44 -4.56
CA MET A 186 -28.44 -2.33 -5.72
C MET A 186 -27.38 -1.79 -6.70
N GLY A 187 -27.32 -0.47 -6.88
CA GLY A 187 -26.26 0.18 -7.66
C GLY A 187 -24.86 -0.02 -7.06
N ASN A 188 -24.73 0.05 -5.73
CA ASN A 188 -23.45 -0.20 -5.06
C ASN A 188 -23.01 -1.66 -5.21
N ALA A 189 -23.95 -2.62 -5.14
CA ALA A 189 -23.66 -4.02 -5.41
C ALA A 189 -23.12 -4.25 -6.83
N LEU A 190 -23.65 -3.52 -7.83
CA LEU A 190 -23.11 -3.55 -9.20
C LEU A 190 -21.69 -2.98 -9.32
N VAL A 191 -21.30 -2.03 -8.46
CA VAL A 191 -19.91 -1.53 -8.39
C VAL A 191 -19.00 -2.62 -7.85
N ASN A 192 -19.38 -3.27 -6.75
CA ASN A 192 -18.59 -4.35 -6.16
C ASN A 192 -18.41 -5.53 -7.15
N ILE A 193 -19.45 -5.87 -7.91
CA ILE A 193 -19.37 -6.86 -9.01
C ILE A 193 -18.38 -6.38 -10.09
N SER A 194 -18.45 -5.11 -10.50
CA SER A 194 -17.51 -4.52 -11.47
C SER A 194 -16.07 -4.60 -10.99
N GLU A 195 -15.80 -4.32 -9.72
CA GLU A 195 -14.47 -4.35 -9.12
C GLU A 195 -13.91 -5.79 -9.07
N ALA A 196 -14.73 -6.76 -8.70
CA ALA A 196 -14.36 -8.18 -8.71
C ALA A 196 -13.99 -8.66 -10.12
N LEU A 197 -14.75 -8.26 -11.15
CA LEU A 197 -14.48 -8.58 -12.55
C LEU A 197 -13.19 -7.94 -13.06
N ILE A 198 -13.03 -6.63 -12.85
CA ILE A 198 -11.84 -5.88 -13.26
C ILE A 198 -10.59 -6.44 -12.59
N GLY A 199 -10.69 -6.79 -11.30
CA GLY A 199 -9.56 -7.34 -10.56
C GLY A 199 -9.06 -8.66 -11.14
N VAL A 200 -9.95 -9.54 -11.59
CA VAL A 200 -9.56 -10.78 -12.29
C VAL A 200 -8.98 -10.48 -13.67
N MET A 201 -9.54 -9.52 -14.40
CA MET A 201 -9.07 -9.18 -15.74
C MET A 201 -7.63 -8.67 -15.72
N LEU A 202 -7.28 -7.86 -14.71
CA LEU A 202 -5.96 -7.27 -14.54
C LEU A 202 -5.00 -8.12 -13.71
N GLY A 203 -5.47 -9.17 -13.02
CA GLY A 203 -4.62 -10.04 -12.19
C GLY A 203 -4.35 -9.52 -10.77
N GLN A 204 -5.03 -8.46 -10.35
CA GLN A 204 -4.91 -7.88 -9.01
C GLN A 204 -6.22 -7.25 -8.54
N THR A 205 -6.57 -7.46 -7.27
CA THR A 205 -7.74 -6.80 -6.67
C THR A 205 -7.54 -5.29 -6.61
N MET A 206 -8.50 -4.54 -7.13
CA MET A 206 -8.52 -3.08 -7.06
C MET A 206 -9.95 -2.56 -7.00
N ASN A 207 -10.14 -1.41 -6.36
CA ASN A 207 -11.41 -0.70 -6.37
C ASN A 207 -11.56 0.14 -7.65
N LEU A 208 -12.76 0.67 -7.88
CA LEU A 208 -13.09 1.43 -9.08
C LEU A 208 -12.25 2.71 -9.22
N GLU A 209 -11.94 3.37 -8.11
CA GLU A 209 -11.15 4.61 -8.12
C GLU A 209 -9.71 4.34 -8.58
N GLN A 210 -9.09 3.27 -8.07
CA GLN A 210 -7.77 2.80 -8.49
C GLN A 210 -7.76 2.44 -9.98
N PHE A 211 -8.76 1.71 -10.46
CA PHE A 211 -8.86 1.37 -11.88
C PHE A 211 -8.97 2.61 -12.77
N LEU A 212 -9.78 3.61 -12.38
CA LEU A 212 -9.91 4.85 -13.15
C LEU A 212 -8.60 5.67 -13.16
N SER A 213 -7.88 5.68 -12.04
CA SER A 213 -6.55 6.28 -11.94
C SER A 213 -5.56 5.59 -12.87
N LEU A 214 -5.49 4.25 -12.83
CA LEU A 214 -4.66 3.45 -13.73
C LEU A 214 -5.00 3.74 -15.20
N LYS A 215 -6.29 3.71 -15.56
CA LYS A 215 -6.74 3.99 -16.93
C LYS A 215 -6.30 5.39 -17.39
N ALA A 216 -6.42 6.40 -16.54
CA ALA A 216 -5.96 7.76 -16.88
C ALA A 216 -4.45 7.80 -17.09
N MET A 217 -3.68 7.10 -16.26
CA MET A 217 -2.22 7.06 -16.38
C MET A 217 -1.75 6.30 -17.61
N VAL A 218 -2.36 5.16 -17.92
CA VAL A 218 -2.12 4.37 -19.13
C VAL A 218 -2.47 5.18 -20.38
N GLY A 219 -3.54 5.96 -20.34
CA GLY A 219 -3.90 6.87 -21.44
C GLY A 219 -2.88 7.98 -21.68
N ASN A 220 -2.30 8.54 -20.61
CA ASN A 220 -1.18 9.49 -20.74
C ASN A 220 0.07 8.86 -21.37
N LEU A 221 0.24 7.54 -21.26
CA LEU A 221 1.31 6.78 -21.93
C LEU A 221 0.98 6.46 -23.40
N GLY A 222 -0.22 6.80 -23.90
CA GLY A 222 -0.66 6.49 -25.25
C GLY A 222 -1.14 5.04 -25.43
N LEU A 223 -1.33 4.29 -24.34
CA LEU A 223 -1.66 2.86 -24.33
C LEU A 223 -3.15 2.58 -24.13
N ASP A 224 -4.03 3.57 -24.39
CA ASP A 224 -5.49 3.47 -24.19
C ASP A 224 -6.14 2.24 -24.85
N LYS A 225 -5.63 1.86 -26.02
CA LYS A 225 -6.17 0.74 -26.81
C LYS A 225 -5.74 -0.62 -26.28
N GLU A 226 -4.74 -0.65 -25.40
CA GLU A 226 -4.09 -1.86 -24.90
C GLU A 226 -4.48 -2.19 -23.46
N LEU A 227 -5.33 -1.38 -22.82
CA LEU A 227 -5.76 -1.56 -21.42
C LEU A 227 -6.26 -2.99 -21.12
N ASP A 228 -6.98 -3.61 -22.06
CA ASP A 228 -7.49 -4.99 -21.92
C ASP A 228 -6.39 -6.07 -22.02
N ALA A 229 -5.25 -5.72 -22.64
CA ALA A 229 -4.06 -6.56 -22.77
C ALA A 229 -3.04 -6.30 -21.65
N LEU A 230 -3.27 -5.31 -20.79
CA LEU A 230 -2.38 -5.06 -19.66
C LEU A 230 -2.65 -6.05 -18.53
N SER A 231 -1.57 -6.41 -17.83
CA SER A 231 -1.62 -7.20 -16.61
C SER A 231 -0.84 -6.50 -15.50
N LEU A 232 -1.33 -6.66 -14.27
CA LEU A 232 -0.65 -6.26 -13.06
C LEU A 232 -0.17 -7.49 -12.30
N SER A 233 1.11 -7.50 -11.95
CA SER A 233 1.67 -8.45 -11.00
C SER A 233 2.12 -7.72 -9.76
N GLN A 234 1.67 -8.18 -8.60
CA GLN A 234 2.09 -7.58 -7.34
C GLN A 234 3.56 -7.92 -7.08
N ILE A 235 4.41 -6.91 -6.94
CA ILE A 235 5.85 -7.09 -6.67
C ILE A 235 6.11 -6.95 -5.17
N ALA A 236 5.42 -6.03 -4.50
CA ALA A 236 5.59 -5.80 -3.07
C ALA A 236 4.35 -5.14 -2.44
N GLU A 237 4.18 -5.34 -1.14
CA GLU A 237 3.30 -4.49 -0.31
C GLU A 237 4.17 -3.64 0.61
N THR A 238 3.93 -2.33 0.61
CA THR A 238 4.58 -1.48 1.61
C THR A 238 3.94 -1.72 2.98
N ARG A 239 4.73 -1.61 4.05
CA ARG A 239 4.24 -1.65 5.45
C ARG A 239 3.21 -0.55 5.75
N SER A 240 3.09 0.46 4.89
CA SER A 240 2.08 1.52 4.98
C SER A 240 0.77 1.23 4.24
N GLY A 241 0.63 0.05 3.62
CA GLY A 241 -0.57 -0.35 2.88
C GLY A 241 -0.65 0.17 1.44
N SER A 242 0.40 0.80 0.91
CA SER A 242 0.52 1.12 -0.52
C SER A 242 0.89 -0.14 -1.29
N ALA A 243 0.12 -0.43 -2.35
CA ALA A 243 0.40 -1.51 -3.29
C ALA A 243 1.46 -1.09 -4.31
N ILE A 244 2.39 -1.99 -4.61
CA ILE A 244 3.41 -1.85 -5.65
C ILE A 244 3.24 -2.99 -6.64
N SER A 245 2.97 -2.65 -7.89
CA SER A 245 2.65 -3.63 -8.93
C SER A 245 3.42 -3.35 -10.22
N ALA A 246 3.93 -4.40 -10.86
CA ALA A 246 4.47 -4.32 -12.20
C ALA A 246 3.31 -4.22 -13.19
N LEU A 247 3.46 -3.35 -14.19
CA LEU A 247 2.58 -3.26 -15.34
C LEU A 247 3.31 -3.89 -16.54
N SER A 248 2.68 -4.87 -17.19
CA SER A 248 3.23 -5.58 -18.35
C SER A 248 2.12 -5.93 -19.36
N HIS A 249 2.49 -6.30 -20.59
CA HIS A 249 1.54 -6.84 -21.59
C HIS A 249 1.17 -8.30 -21.33
N GLU A 250 2.02 -9.05 -20.64
CA GLU A 250 1.77 -10.45 -20.30
C GLU A 250 2.03 -10.70 -18.81
N PRO A 251 1.15 -11.47 -18.13
CA PRO A 251 1.37 -11.83 -16.73
C PRO A 251 2.68 -12.58 -16.55
N GLY A 252 3.53 -12.09 -15.64
CA GLY A 252 4.82 -12.74 -15.34
C GLY A 252 5.91 -12.54 -16.40
N SER A 253 5.70 -11.66 -17.38
CA SER A 253 6.76 -11.25 -18.31
C SER A 253 7.72 -10.26 -17.66
N ASP A 254 9.01 -10.40 -17.94
CA ASP A 254 10.06 -9.46 -17.52
C ASP A 254 10.08 -8.19 -18.39
N ALA A 255 9.28 -8.13 -19.46
CA ALA A 255 9.11 -6.95 -20.30
C ALA A 255 8.10 -5.97 -19.66
N PHE A 256 8.54 -5.30 -18.60
CA PHE A 256 7.72 -4.35 -17.86
C PHE A 256 7.56 -3.01 -18.60
N ILE A 257 6.33 -2.50 -18.60
CA ILE A 257 5.99 -1.14 -19.02
C ILE A 257 6.36 -0.15 -17.91
N GLY A 258 6.18 -0.54 -16.65
CA GLY A 258 6.53 0.28 -15.49
C GLY A 258 6.05 -0.33 -14.18
N VAL A 259 6.30 0.36 -13.08
CA VAL A 259 5.85 0.00 -11.74
C VAL A 259 4.81 1.00 -11.27
N LEU A 260 3.61 0.52 -10.99
CA LEU A 260 2.52 1.26 -10.38
C LEU A 260 2.72 1.36 -8.87
N LYS A 261 2.71 2.59 -8.34
CA LYS A 261 2.66 2.89 -6.90
C LYS A 261 1.42 3.73 -6.60
N GLU A 262 0.60 3.28 -5.64
CA GLU A 262 -0.62 3.98 -5.22
C GLU A 262 -0.68 4.21 -3.71
N GLY A 263 -1.26 5.33 -3.28
CA GLY A 263 -1.44 5.60 -1.85
C GLY A 263 -1.95 7.00 -1.52
N GLU A 264 -1.74 7.40 -0.27
CA GLU A 264 -2.06 8.76 0.21
C GLU A 264 -1.34 9.81 -0.64
N LEU A 265 -2.09 10.78 -1.16
CA LEU A 265 -1.61 11.81 -2.09
C LEU A 265 -0.34 12.50 -1.59
N ARG A 266 -0.27 12.82 -0.30
CA ARG A 266 0.89 13.49 0.29
C ARG A 266 2.17 12.66 0.12
N LYS A 267 2.12 11.37 0.43
CA LYS A 267 3.27 10.46 0.32
C LYS A 267 3.69 10.25 -1.13
N VAL A 268 2.72 10.10 -2.02
CA VAL A 268 2.97 9.95 -3.46
C VAL A 268 3.64 11.21 -4.03
N GLN A 269 3.22 12.39 -3.58
CA GLN A 269 3.87 13.65 -3.96
C GLN A 269 5.27 13.81 -3.34
N GLU A 270 5.51 13.31 -2.13
CA GLU A 270 6.84 13.25 -1.52
C GLU A 270 7.79 12.34 -2.33
N GLU A 271 7.34 11.14 -2.69
CA GLU A 271 8.08 10.22 -3.58
C GLU A 271 8.38 10.87 -4.93
N ARG A 272 7.38 11.47 -5.59
CA ARG A 272 7.55 12.16 -6.87
C ARG A 272 8.65 13.22 -6.81
N ARG A 273 8.61 14.09 -5.79
CA ARG A 273 9.62 15.13 -5.60
C ARG A 273 11.00 14.53 -5.36
N GLY A 274 11.09 13.43 -4.61
CA GLY A 274 12.31 12.67 -4.42
C GLY A 274 12.89 12.20 -5.75
N LEU A 275 12.08 11.51 -6.56
CA LEU A 275 12.46 10.98 -7.88
C LEU A 275 12.94 12.09 -8.84
N GLU A 276 12.16 13.16 -8.99
CA GLU A 276 12.50 14.30 -9.85
C GLU A 276 13.82 14.95 -9.40
N ARG A 277 13.99 15.12 -8.09
CA ARG A 277 15.18 15.77 -7.54
C ARG A 277 16.42 14.92 -7.72
N TRP A 278 16.34 13.61 -7.46
CA TRP A 278 17.44 12.69 -7.66
C TRP A 278 17.85 12.58 -9.12
N ASN A 279 16.89 12.52 -10.05
CA ASN A 279 17.19 12.51 -11.48
C ASN A 279 17.78 13.83 -11.98
N ALA A 280 17.40 14.97 -11.38
CA ALA A 280 18.04 16.26 -11.67
C ALA A 280 19.48 16.33 -11.13
N ILE A 281 19.74 15.74 -9.97
CA ILE A 281 21.08 15.73 -9.33
C ILE A 281 22.00 14.74 -10.04
N PHE A 282 21.55 13.51 -10.24
CA PHE A 282 22.34 12.43 -10.80
C PHE A 282 21.45 11.60 -11.75
N PRO A 283 21.40 11.99 -13.05
CA PRO A 283 20.56 11.31 -14.02
C PRO A 283 20.79 9.80 -14.03
N GLY A 284 19.70 9.05 -13.90
CA GLY A 284 19.74 7.60 -13.91
C GLY A 284 20.07 6.95 -12.57
N ILE A 285 20.14 7.69 -11.45
CA ILE A 285 20.22 7.08 -10.11
C ILE A 285 18.85 6.66 -9.57
N ALA A 286 17.78 7.29 -10.03
CA ALA A 286 16.41 7.06 -9.58
C ALA A 286 15.55 6.67 -10.79
N PRO A 287 14.44 5.94 -10.60
CA PRO A 287 13.55 5.60 -11.72
C PRO A 287 12.90 6.87 -12.29
N GLN A 288 12.66 6.89 -13.61
CA GLN A 288 11.91 7.96 -14.24
C GLN A 288 10.42 7.86 -13.90
N ILE A 289 9.74 9.00 -13.82
CA ILE A 289 8.27 9.04 -13.73
C ILE A 289 7.72 8.96 -15.15
N LEU A 290 6.96 7.91 -15.43
CA LEU A 290 6.35 7.68 -16.75
C LEU A 290 4.96 8.34 -16.81
N SER A 291 4.17 8.24 -15.74
CA SER A 291 2.84 8.83 -15.67
C SER A 291 2.43 9.08 -14.23
N GLN A 292 1.48 10.00 -14.02
CA GLN A 292 0.97 10.34 -12.71
C GLN A 292 -0.52 10.69 -12.76
N HIS A 293 -1.22 10.43 -11.66
CA HIS A 293 -2.61 10.84 -11.49
C HIS A 293 -2.93 11.14 -10.02
N ASN A 294 -3.72 12.18 -9.79
CA ASN A 294 -4.15 12.58 -8.45
C ASN A 294 -5.68 12.67 -8.43
N GLN A 295 -6.31 12.04 -7.44
CA GLN A 295 -7.75 12.10 -7.24
C GLN A 295 -8.08 12.23 -5.76
N GLY A 296 -8.70 13.35 -5.37
CA GLY A 296 -9.09 13.60 -3.98
C GLY A 296 -7.89 13.57 -3.02
N GLN A 297 -7.89 12.63 -2.08
CA GLN A 297 -6.80 12.40 -1.11
C GLN A 297 -5.85 11.26 -1.52
N SER A 298 -6.06 10.68 -2.70
CA SER A 298 -5.27 9.59 -3.25
C SER A 298 -4.38 10.07 -4.39
N GLY A 299 -3.18 9.53 -4.48
CA GLY A 299 -2.24 9.74 -5.59
C GLY A 299 -1.77 8.41 -6.17
N ALA A 300 -1.37 8.44 -7.43
CA ALA A 300 -0.79 7.30 -8.12
C ALA A 300 0.35 7.74 -9.05
N LEU A 301 1.36 6.89 -9.18
CA LEU A 301 2.53 7.06 -10.06
C LEU A 301 2.78 5.76 -10.81
N ILE A 302 3.09 5.88 -12.10
CA ILE A 302 3.78 4.83 -12.86
C ILE A 302 5.22 5.30 -13.03
N ILE A 303 6.16 4.51 -12.52
CA ILE A 303 7.60 4.76 -12.62
C ILE A 303 8.27 3.71 -13.49
N GLU A 304 9.46 4.01 -13.98
CA GLU A 304 10.30 3.06 -14.70
C GLU A 304 10.57 1.81 -13.85
N HIS A 305 10.48 0.63 -14.47
CA HIS A 305 10.96 -0.59 -13.86
C HIS A 305 12.48 -0.61 -13.90
N LEU A 306 13.12 -0.78 -12.74
CA LEU A 306 14.58 -0.84 -12.64
C LEU A 306 15.04 -2.30 -12.64
N PRO A 307 15.93 -2.71 -13.56
CA PRO A 307 16.53 -4.04 -13.52
C PRO A 307 17.52 -4.15 -12.35
N GLY A 308 17.91 -5.39 -12.05
CA GLY A 308 18.89 -5.70 -11.02
C GLY A 308 18.30 -6.24 -9.72
N TYR A 309 19.17 -6.46 -8.75
CA TYR A 309 18.82 -7.02 -7.44
C TYR A 309 19.07 -6.00 -6.35
N THR A 310 18.27 -6.06 -5.27
CA THR A 310 18.54 -5.23 -4.09
C THR A 310 19.86 -5.67 -3.45
N LEU A 311 20.56 -4.74 -2.79
CA LEU A 311 21.77 -5.10 -2.04
C LEU A 311 21.45 -6.11 -0.94
N GLU A 312 20.26 -6.09 -0.35
CA GLU A 312 19.82 -7.11 0.59
C GLU A 312 19.86 -8.51 -0.04
N GLN A 313 19.22 -8.70 -1.19
CA GLN A 313 19.22 -9.98 -1.91
C GLN A 313 20.64 -10.41 -2.31
N LEU A 314 21.47 -9.47 -2.78
CA LEU A 314 22.85 -9.77 -3.16
C LEU A 314 23.72 -10.16 -1.97
N LEU A 315 23.55 -9.53 -0.81
CA LEU A 315 24.31 -9.84 0.40
C LEU A 315 23.85 -11.16 1.04
N VAL A 316 22.57 -11.51 0.92
CA VAL A 316 22.00 -12.75 1.45
C VAL A 316 22.37 -13.95 0.58
N SER A 317 22.18 -13.85 -0.74
CA SER A 317 22.26 -14.99 -1.65
C SER A 317 22.98 -14.72 -2.98
N GLY A 318 23.50 -13.51 -3.21
CA GLY A 318 24.14 -13.13 -4.46
C GLY A 318 25.54 -13.76 -4.66
N PRO A 319 25.97 -13.94 -5.92
CA PRO A 319 27.33 -14.36 -6.23
C PRO A 319 28.38 -13.39 -5.64
N ASN A 320 29.50 -13.93 -5.17
CA ASN A 320 30.57 -13.12 -4.55
C ASN A 320 31.05 -11.98 -5.47
N THR A 321 31.24 -12.26 -6.76
CA THR A 321 31.70 -11.28 -7.75
C THR A 321 30.73 -10.12 -7.93
N THR A 322 29.43 -10.41 -8.12
CA THR A 322 28.38 -9.40 -8.28
C THR A 322 28.21 -8.58 -7.00
N ARG A 323 28.32 -9.22 -5.83
CA ARG A 323 28.27 -8.56 -4.54
C ARG A 323 29.43 -7.58 -4.34
N GLU A 324 30.65 -8.02 -4.61
CA GLU A 324 31.85 -7.16 -4.51
C GLU A 324 31.77 -5.98 -5.48
N ALA A 325 31.32 -6.22 -6.71
CA ALA A 325 31.08 -5.16 -7.70
C ALA A 325 30.04 -4.14 -7.20
N ALA A 326 28.93 -4.62 -6.63
CA ALA A 326 27.88 -3.76 -6.11
C ALA A 326 28.37 -2.86 -4.95
N ILE A 327 29.08 -3.42 -3.98
CA ILE A 327 29.63 -2.66 -2.85
C ILE A 327 30.72 -1.69 -3.31
N THR A 328 31.61 -2.11 -4.20
CA THR A 328 32.65 -1.23 -4.79
C THR A 328 31.98 -0.05 -5.48
N ARG A 329 30.98 -0.31 -6.32
CA ARG A 329 30.27 0.74 -7.06
C ARG A 329 29.54 1.71 -6.14
N LEU A 330 28.94 1.21 -5.06
CA LEU A 330 28.30 2.03 -4.04
C LEU A 330 29.30 2.96 -3.33
N ILE A 331 30.46 2.43 -2.93
CA ILE A 331 31.51 3.19 -2.25
C ILE A 331 32.12 4.25 -3.17
N GLU A 332 32.24 3.97 -4.47
CA GLU A 332 32.70 4.95 -5.46
C GLU A 332 31.71 6.10 -5.66
N ILE A 333 30.41 5.82 -5.71
CA ILE A 333 29.40 6.83 -6.10
C ILE A 333 29.02 7.75 -4.93
N LEU A 334 29.03 7.27 -3.69
CA LEU A 334 28.54 8.04 -2.54
C LEU A 334 29.31 9.33 -2.28
N PRO A 335 30.66 9.34 -2.21
CA PRO A 335 31.42 10.58 -2.07
C PRO A 335 31.14 11.57 -3.20
N GLN A 336 30.98 11.09 -4.44
CA GLN A 336 30.65 11.95 -5.58
C GLN A 336 29.27 12.61 -5.42
N LEU A 337 28.28 11.86 -4.93
CA LEU A 337 26.94 12.38 -4.64
C LEU A 337 26.96 13.41 -3.51
N TRP A 338 27.68 13.12 -2.42
CA TRP A 338 27.84 14.02 -1.31
C TRP A 338 28.50 15.32 -1.75
N LEU A 339 29.60 15.26 -2.51
CA LEU A 339 30.26 16.44 -3.07
C LEU A 339 29.35 17.24 -4.00
N LYS A 340 28.66 16.56 -4.93
CA LYS A 340 27.78 17.21 -5.92
C LYS A 340 26.60 17.95 -5.29
N THR A 341 26.14 17.47 -4.14
CA THR A 341 24.96 18.02 -3.44
C THR A 341 25.32 18.86 -2.21
N ARG A 342 26.62 18.99 -1.92
CA ARG A 342 27.16 19.73 -0.79
C ARG A 342 26.73 21.20 -0.84
N LYS A 343 26.21 21.67 0.28
CA LYS A 343 25.94 23.09 0.54
C LYS A 343 26.61 23.50 1.82
N ASN A 344 27.30 24.65 1.80
CA ASN A 344 27.93 25.29 2.96
C ASN A 344 26.87 25.82 3.95
N GLN A 345 26.13 24.90 4.55
CA GLN A 345 25.07 25.17 5.50
C GLN A 345 25.21 24.17 6.64
N LYS A 346 25.42 24.68 7.84
CA LYS A 346 25.41 23.84 9.04
C LYS A 346 24.03 23.23 9.21
N VAL A 347 23.97 21.94 9.51
CA VAL A 347 22.71 21.21 9.69
C VAL A 347 22.78 20.28 10.88
N ASN A 348 21.68 20.18 11.61
CA ASN A 348 21.46 19.17 12.64
C ASN A 348 20.47 18.14 12.08
N ALA A 349 20.78 16.86 12.22
CA ALA A 349 19.91 15.80 11.71
C ALA A 349 18.72 15.49 12.64
N GLU A 350 18.73 16.01 13.88
CA GLU A 350 17.68 15.83 14.90
C GLU A 350 17.45 14.34 15.23
N TYR A 351 18.52 13.55 15.38
CA TYR A 351 18.48 12.13 15.68
C TYR A 351 17.68 11.81 16.95
N LEU A 352 17.80 12.58 18.05
CA LEU A 352 16.99 12.29 19.25
C LEU A 352 15.52 12.58 19.00
N GLN A 353 15.20 13.64 18.26
CA GLN A 353 13.81 13.93 17.91
C GLN A 353 13.23 12.80 17.04
N GLN A 354 13.99 12.30 16.08
CA GLN A 354 13.61 11.13 15.27
C GLN A 354 13.39 9.88 16.11
N LEU A 355 14.29 9.59 17.07
CA LEU A 355 14.16 8.47 18.00
C LEU A 355 12.92 8.62 18.88
N LYS A 356 12.73 9.78 19.52
CA LYS A 356 11.59 10.06 20.40
C LYS A 356 10.25 9.93 19.67
N ARG A 357 10.16 10.38 18.41
CA ARG A 357 8.95 10.18 17.58
C ARG A 357 8.61 8.71 17.36
N ARG A 358 9.62 7.83 17.30
CA ARG A 358 9.45 6.38 17.09
C ARG A 358 9.33 5.58 18.40
N LEU A 359 9.73 6.17 19.53
CA LEU A 359 9.78 5.51 20.83
C LEU A 359 8.45 4.88 21.27
N PRO A 360 7.27 5.52 21.12
CA PRO A 360 6.01 4.87 21.48
C PRO A 360 5.76 3.56 20.71
N GLY A 361 6.13 3.52 19.43
CA GLY A 361 6.00 2.31 18.61
C GLY A 361 7.00 1.22 19.00
N ILE A 362 8.19 1.59 19.47
CA ILE A 362 9.19 0.65 20.00
C ILE A 362 8.66 0.03 21.29
N LEU A 363 8.24 0.85 22.26
CA LEU A 363 7.78 0.40 23.57
C LEU A 363 6.45 -0.38 23.53
N ASN A 364 5.66 -0.19 22.47
CA ASN A 364 4.48 -1.01 22.25
C ASN A 364 4.83 -2.45 21.85
N VAL A 365 5.98 -2.67 21.21
CA VAL A 365 6.46 -4.00 20.84
C VAL A 365 7.36 -4.59 21.93
N HIS A 366 8.22 -3.76 22.53
CA HIS A 366 9.22 -4.12 23.53
C HIS A 366 9.08 -3.24 24.80
N PRO A 367 8.08 -3.47 25.66
CA PRO A 367 7.85 -2.66 26.85
C PRO A 367 9.03 -2.64 27.83
N GLU A 368 9.82 -3.71 27.88
CA GLU A 368 10.99 -3.89 28.75
C GLU A 368 12.14 -2.93 28.45
N PHE A 369 12.14 -2.29 27.27
CA PHE A 369 13.13 -1.25 26.92
C PHE A 369 12.91 0.06 27.69
N ASP A 370 11.74 0.28 28.30
CA ASP A 370 11.48 1.44 29.17
C ASP A 370 11.98 1.18 30.60
N TYR A 371 13.28 0.89 30.75
CA TYR A 371 13.87 0.59 32.03
C TYR A 371 14.08 1.84 32.90
N GLY A 372 13.84 1.68 34.20
CA GLY A 372 14.08 2.71 35.22
C GLY A 372 15.54 2.84 35.63
N HIS A 373 15.81 3.76 36.56
CA HIS A 373 17.13 3.91 37.15
C HIS A 373 17.54 2.63 37.86
N THR A 374 18.74 2.11 37.56
CA THR A 374 19.25 0.87 38.14
C THR A 374 20.59 1.15 38.80
N ARG A 375 20.81 0.59 39.99
CA ARG A 375 22.09 0.67 40.71
C ARG A 375 22.55 -0.73 41.12
N ILE A 376 23.79 -1.07 40.78
CA ILE A 376 24.45 -2.33 41.16
C ILE A 376 25.74 -1.96 41.90
N GLY A 377 25.71 -2.01 43.23
CA GLY A 377 26.83 -1.51 44.05
C GLY A 377 27.06 -0.01 43.80
N ASP A 378 28.24 0.34 43.29
CA ASP A 378 28.62 1.71 42.92
C ASP A 378 28.38 2.04 41.43
N LEU A 379 27.93 1.06 40.63
CA LEU A 379 27.58 1.28 39.23
C LEU A 379 26.15 1.81 39.14
N GLU A 380 26.00 3.03 38.61
CA GLU A 380 24.71 3.66 38.35
C GLU A 380 24.40 3.66 36.85
N ARG A 381 23.24 3.12 36.48
CA ARG A 381 22.68 3.20 35.13
C ARG A 381 21.48 4.14 35.16
N LEU A 382 21.58 5.22 34.40
CA LEU A 382 20.48 6.18 34.24
C LEU A 382 19.24 5.48 33.67
N ALA A 383 18.06 5.92 34.06
CA ALA A 383 16.83 5.52 33.38
C ALA A 383 16.92 5.88 31.89
N PHE A 384 16.35 5.06 31.01
CA PHE A 384 16.50 5.23 29.56
C PHE A 384 16.07 6.62 29.09
N ARG A 385 14.94 7.13 29.59
CA ARG A 385 14.44 8.48 29.26
C ARG A 385 15.34 9.61 29.76
N ALA A 386 16.00 9.42 30.90
CA ALA A 386 16.96 10.37 31.43
C ALA A 386 18.25 10.40 30.58
N LEU A 387 18.71 9.22 30.13
CA LEU A 387 19.82 9.11 29.19
C LEU A 387 19.52 9.86 27.88
N LEU A 388 18.35 9.63 27.27
CA LEU A 388 17.93 10.35 26.07
C LEU A 388 17.90 11.87 26.26
N SER A 389 17.50 12.34 27.44
CA SER A 389 17.46 13.78 27.76
C SER A 389 18.87 14.38 27.88
N ARG A 390 19.84 13.63 28.43
CA ARG A 390 21.24 14.08 28.48
C ARG A 390 21.86 14.15 27.08
N VAL A 391 21.63 13.15 26.25
CA VAL A 391 22.18 13.12 24.88
C VAL A 391 21.54 14.20 24.01
N GLU A 392 20.27 14.54 24.21
CA GLU A 392 19.61 15.64 23.49
C GLU A 392 20.33 16.98 23.71
N LEU A 393 20.84 17.24 24.93
CA LEU A 393 21.63 18.44 25.21
C LEU A 393 22.95 18.44 24.43
N ILE A 394 23.59 17.27 24.29
CA ILE A 394 24.81 17.11 23.49
C ILE A 394 24.50 17.35 22.00
N GLU A 395 23.41 16.77 21.48
CA GLU A 395 23.01 16.88 20.08
C GLU A 395 22.84 18.33 19.62
N THR A 396 22.38 19.24 20.48
CA THR A 396 22.21 20.66 20.13
C THR A 396 23.49 21.31 19.59
N LYS A 397 24.66 20.80 19.99
CA LYS A 397 25.97 21.30 19.57
C LYS A 397 26.63 20.45 18.47
N LEU A 398 26.14 19.23 18.23
CA LEU A 398 26.66 18.29 17.23
C LEU A 398 26.11 18.57 15.83
N ASN A 399 26.49 19.72 15.26
CA ASN A 399 26.09 20.09 13.90
C ASN A 399 27.07 19.54 12.86
N ALA A 400 26.54 19.12 11.71
CA ALA A 400 27.35 18.89 10.53
C ALA A 400 27.85 20.22 9.96
N PRO A 401 29.11 20.31 9.49
CA PRO A 401 29.67 21.54 8.94
C PRO A 401 29.00 21.96 7.62
N PHE A 402 28.42 21.00 6.90
CA PHE A 402 27.69 21.19 5.65
C PHE A 402 26.50 20.24 5.57
N SER A 403 25.59 20.50 4.63
CA SER A 403 24.49 19.59 4.30
C SER A 403 24.73 18.98 2.93
N VAL A 404 24.29 17.74 2.73
CA VAL A 404 24.20 17.06 1.43
C VAL A 404 22.76 16.63 1.17
N TYR A 405 22.42 16.28 -0.06
CA TYR A 405 21.11 15.69 -0.35
C TYR A 405 21.17 14.19 -0.09
N ILE A 406 20.48 13.75 0.97
CA ILE A 406 20.46 12.37 1.44
C ILE A 406 19.21 11.63 0.94
N HIS A 407 19.28 10.30 0.94
CA HIS A 407 18.13 9.43 0.70
C HIS A 407 17.17 9.45 1.90
N GLY A 408 17.69 9.48 3.12
CA GLY A 408 16.91 9.55 4.35
C GLY A 408 16.31 8.22 4.85
N ASP A 409 16.35 7.16 4.04
CA ASP A 409 15.94 5.79 4.38
C ASP A 409 16.85 4.76 3.68
N PHE A 410 18.16 4.94 3.82
CA PHE A 410 19.19 4.26 3.04
C PHE A 410 19.44 2.80 3.47
N ASN A 411 18.38 1.99 3.54
CA ASN A 411 18.46 0.56 3.84
C ASN A 411 18.92 -0.25 2.62
N LEU A 412 19.44 -1.46 2.86
CA LEU A 412 19.88 -2.40 1.81
C LEU A 412 18.81 -2.72 0.75
N ASP A 413 17.54 -2.80 1.15
CA ASP A 413 16.39 -3.08 0.28
C ASP A 413 16.00 -1.89 -0.61
N ASN A 414 16.50 -0.69 -0.30
CA ASN A 414 16.25 0.54 -1.08
C ASN A 414 17.34 0.85 -2.11
N ILE A 415 18.36 -0.02 -2.22
CA ILE A 415 19.49 0.15 -3.13
C ILE A 415 19.51 -1.06 -4.07
N LEU A 416 19.35 -0.80 -5.37
CA LEU A 416 19.43 -1.79 -6.44
C LEU A 416 20.78 -1.71 -7.13
N PHE A 417 21.30 -2.88 -7.51
CA PHE A 417 22.46 -3.00 -8.37
C PHE A 417 22.09 -3.72 -9.66
N ASP A 418 22.31 -3.01 -10.77
CA ASP A 418 22.18 -3.52 -12.13
C ASP A 418 23.56 -4.05 -12.58
N ASP A 419 23.70 -5.37 -12.62
CA ASP A 419 24.95 -6.06 -12.99
C ASP A 419 25.26 -5.92 -14.48
N GLU A 420 24.26 -5.75 -15.35
CA GLU A 420 24.50 -5.55 -16.79
C GLU A 420 25.08 -4.17 -17.06
N GLN A 421 24.53 -3.13 -16.41
CA GLN A 421 24.97 -1.75 -16.62
C GLN A 421 26.02 -1.28 -15.61
N GLN A 422 26.34 -2.10 -14.60
CA GLN A 422 27.22 -1.76 -13.48
C GLN A 422 26.80 -0.45 -12.78
N LYS A 423 25.50 -0.33 -12.50
CA LYS A 423 24.89 0.89 -11.94
C LYS A 423 24.18 0.63 -10.61
N ILE A 424 24.35 1.57 -9.70
CA ILE A 424 23.54 1.68 -8.49
C ILE A 424 22.31 2.52 -8.78
N LYS A 425 21.16 2.07 -8.30
CA LYS A 425 19.89 2.79 -8.35
C LYS A 425 19.27 2.86 -6.95
N PHE A 426 18.57 3.95 -6.66
CA PHE A 426 17.85 4.14 -5.41
C PHE A 426 16.34 4.10 -5.66
N ILE A 427 15.62 3.49 -4.71
CA ILE A 427 14.15 3.43 -4.68
C ILE A 427 13.65 3.86 -3.30
N ASP A 428 12.35 4.19 -3.21
CA ASP A 428 11.73 4.68 -1.96
C ASP A 428 12.33 6.01 -1.47
N LEU A 429 12.26 7.02 -2.33
CA LEU A 429 12.92 8.32 -2.17
C LEU A 429 12.08 9.36 -1.41
N HIS A 430 10.94 8.97 -0.85
CA HIS A 430 10.02 9.87 -0.14
C HIS A 430 10.62 10.58 1.10
N ARG A 431 11.72 10.07 1.68
CA ARG A 431 12.44 10.70 2.81
C ARG A 431 13.60 11.61 2.39
N SER A 432 13.81 11.79 1.09
CA SER A 432 14.98 12.53 0.59
C SER A 432 14.92 14.00 0.98
N ARG A 433 16.03 14.53 1.51
CA ARG A 433 16.14 15.93 1.95
C ARG A 433 17.61 16.37 2.06
N ALA A 434 17.84 17.67 2.18
CA ALA A 434 19.15 18.17 2.60
C ALA A 434 19.36 17.88 4.09
N SER A 435 20.45 17.19 4.46
CA SER A 435 20.77 16.79 5.83
C SER A 435 22.25 16.41 5.97
N ASP A 436 22.62 15.90 7.15
CA ASP A 436 23.92 15.26 7.39
C ASP A 436 24.02 13.90 6.65
N TYR A 437 25.11 13.68 5.92
CA TYR A 437 25.40 12.44 5.18
C TYR A 437 25.52 11.22 6.10
N VAL A 438 25.94 11.44 7.35
CA VAL A 438 26.03 10.43 8.42
C VAL A 438 24.69 9.72 8.64
N GLN A 439 23.56 10.39 8.35
CA GLN A 439 22.24 9.78 8.47
C GLN A 439 22.07 8.55 7.56
N ASP A 440 22.50 8.63 6.30
CA ASP A 440 22.37 7.50 5.36
C ASP A 440 23.34 6.38 5.71
N VAL A 441 24.58 6.74 6.08
CA VAL A 441 25.62 5.78 6.50
C VAL A 441 25.13 4.96 7.70
N SER A 442 24.56 5.61 8.72
CA SER A 442 24.09 4.91 9.91
C SER A 442 22.86 4.03 9.65
N VAL A 443 21.98 4.44 8.74
CA VAL A 443 20.82 3.62 8.35
C VAL A 443 21.28 2.38 7.58
N PHE A 444 22.21 2.54 6.62
CA PHE A 444 22.78 1.43 5.86
C PHE A 444 23.45 0.41 6.79
N MET A 445 24.37 0.85 7.64
CA MET A 445 25.10 -0.04 8.54
C MET A 445 24.16 -0.84 9.44
N VAL A 446 23.15 -0.18 10.03
CA VAL A 446 22.18 -0.89 10.87
C VAL A 446 21.28 -1.79 10.05
N SER A 447 20.98 -1.46 8.79
CA SER A 447 20.24 -2.37 7.92
C SER A 447 21.00 -3.67 7.64
N CYS A 448 22.34 -3.64 7.56
CA CYS A 448 23.17 -4.86 7.56
C CYS A 448 23.02 -5.65 8.87
N LEU A 449 23.18 -4.98 10.02
CA LEU A 449 23.14 -5.64 11.34
C LEU A 449 21.76 -6.18 11.73
N ARG A 450 20.69 -5.64 11.13
CA ARG A 450 19.31 -6.02 11.41
C ARG A 450 18.92 -7.36 10.79
N LEU A 451 19.57 -7.78 9.71
CA LEU A 451 19.19 -9.00 8.99
C LEU A 451 19.28 -10.23 9.92
N PRO A 452 18.22 -11.06 10.03
CA PRO A 452 18.18 -12.21 10.93
C PRO A 452 18.93 -13.42 10.32
N LEU A 453 20.20 -13.22 9.95
CA LEU A 453 21.09 -14.29 9.51
C LEU A 453 21.85 -14.83 10.71
N PHE A 454 21.91 -16.16 10.85
CA PHE A 454 22.46 -16.82 12.03
C PHE A 454 23.79 -17.53 11.79
N ASP A 455 24.17 -17.75 10.54
CA ASP A 455 25.47 -18.33 10.20
C ASP A 455 26.60 -17.29 10.30
N SER A 456 27.76 -17.75 10.76
CA SER A 456 28.91 -16.88 11.02
C SER A 456 29.45 -16.20 9.77
N GLU A 457 29.42 -16.88 8.63
CA GLU A 457 29.96 -16.36 7.38
C GLU A 457 29.13 -15.18 6.86
N SER A 458 27.81 -15.32 6.83
CA SER A 458 26.91 -14.25 6.40
C SER A 458 26.93 -13.06 7.34
N ARG A 459 27.06 -13.29 8.67
CA ARG A 459 27.24 -12.22 9.64
C ARG A 459 28.54 -11.44 9.42
N GLN A 460 29.66 -12.15 9.32
CA GLN A 460 30.95 -11.52 9.08
C GLN A 460 30.94 -10.70 7.78
N ARG A 461 30.30 -11.23 6.73
CA ARG A 461 30.12 -10.53 5.45
C ARG A 461 29.32 -9.23 5.60
N LEU A 462 28.21 -9.24 6.33
CA LEU A 462 27.39 -8.05 6.58
C LEU A 462 28.12 -7.01 7.43
N GLU A 463 28.88 -7.45 8.43
CA GLU A 463 29.72 -6.57 9.26
C GLU A 463 30.86 -5.95 8.45
N GLN A 464 31.53 -6.72 7.60
CA GLN A 464 32.54 -6.20 6.66
C GLN A 464 31.94 -5.17 5.72
N THR A 465 30.74 -5.42 5.19
CA THR A 465 30.03 -4.47 4.31
C THR A 465 29.71 -3.16 5.05
N ALA A 466 29.23 -3.25 6.29
CA ALA A 466 29.00 -2.08 7.14
C ALA A 466 30.30 -1.32 7.43
N LEU A 467 31.39 -2.03 7.71
CA LEU A 467 32.72 -1.46 7.96
C LEU A 467 33.26 -0.74 6.72
N GLN A 468 33.14 -1.32 5.53
CA GLN A 468 33.59 -0.70 4.28
C GLN A 468 32.89 0.64 4.04
N LEU A 469 31.57 0.71 4.28
CA LEU A 469 30.84 1.97 4.15
C LEU A 469 31.25 2.99 5.24
N PHE A 470 31.45 2.54 6.47
CA PHE A 470 31.96 3.39 7.55
C PHE A 470 33.31 4.01 7.19
N LEU A 471 34.26 3.20 6.71
CA LEU A 471 35.59 3.67 6.31
C LEU A 471 35.53 4.65 5.14
N CYS A 472 34.65 4.43 4.16
CA CYS A 472 34.39 5.38 3.08
C CYS A 472 33.88 6.72 3.63
N ALA A 473 32.92 6.69 4.55
CA ALA A 473 32.37 7.89 5.17
C ALA A 473 33.40 8.63 6.04
N GLN A 474 34.29 7.90 6.71
CA GLN A 474 35.39 8.46 7.49
C GLN A 474 36.41 9.15 6.59
N GLN A 475 36.87 8.49 5.52
CA GLN A 475 37.76 9.10 4.54
C GLN A 475 37.16 10.36 3.90
N PHE A 476 35.85 10.33 3.63
CA PHE A 476 35.13 11.51 3.18
C PHE A 476 35.14 12.62 4.24
N ALA A 477 34.85 12.30 5.51
CA ALA A 477 34.90 13.25 6.62
C ALA A 477 36.27 13.95 6.72
N ASP A 478 37.35 13.17 6.67
CA ASP A 478 38.72 13.66 6.73
C ASP A 478 39.01 14.61 5.55
N SER A 479 38.57 14.24 4.34
CA SER A 479 38.74 15.09 3.14
C SER A 479 37.93 16.39 3.18
N GLN A 480 36.91 16.46 4.05
CA GLN A 480 36.03 17.62 4.21
C GLN A 480 36.29 18.38 5.52
N GLU A 481 37.33 18.01 6.26
CA GLU A 481 37.68 18.60 7.57
C GLU A 481 36.53 18.55 8.58
N ASP A 482 35.77 17.44 8.58
CA ASP A 482 34.61 17.25 9.44
C ASP A 482 34.97 16.65 10.81
N GLY A 483 35.52 17.49 11.69
CA GLY A 483 36.05 17.07 13.00
C GLY A 483 35.02 16.47 13.98
N LEU A 484 33.71 16.65 13.74
CA LEU A 484 32.66 16.10 14.61
C LEU A 484 32.01 14.84 14.03
N PHE A 485 32.55 14.27 12.95
CA PHE A 485 32.02 13.08 12.29
C PHE A 485 31.82 11.90 13.26
N ALA A 486 32.84 11.54 14.05
CA ALA A 486 32.79 10.37 14.92
C ALA A 486 31.68 10.47 15.99
N ALA A 487 31.52 11.64 16.60
CA ALA A 487 30.47 11.90 17.58
C ALA A 487 29.07 11.85 16.94
N ARG A 488 28.89 12.49 15.77
CA ARG A 488 27.61 12.43 15.03
C ARG A 488 27.30 11.01 14.56
N MET A 489 28.29 10.24 14.13
CA MET A 489 28.13 8.85 13.71
C MET A 489 27.74 7.95 14.88
N THR A 490 28.33 8.15 16.06
CA THR A 490 27.93 7.45 17.30
C THR A 490 26.45 7.65 17.57
N LEU A 491 26.00 8.91 17.51
CA LEU A 491 24.62 9.24 17.78
C LEU A 491 23.67 8.71 16.71
N ALA A 492 24.06 8.81 15.44
CA ALA A 492 23.27 8.35 14.32
C ALA A 492 23.11 6.82 14.33
N LEU A 493 24.14 6.06 14.72
CA LEU A 493 24.10 4.61 14.90
C LEU A 493 23.20 4.23 16.08
N ALA A 494 23.35 4.90 17.24
CA ALA A 494 22.48 4.68 18.39
C ALA A 494 21.00 4.82 18.03
N ARG A 495 20.66 5.90 17.32
CA ARG A 495 19.31 6.16 16.81
C ARG A 495 18.84 5.07 15.86
N SER A 496 19.66 4.67 14.88
CA SER A 496 19.27 3.65 13.91
C SER A 496 19.08 2.27 14.55
N LEU A 497 19.97 1.87 15.47
CA LEU A 497 19.90 0.61 16.22
C LEU A 497 18.61 0.51 17.04
N ILE A 498 18.37 1.50 17.90
CA ILE A 498 17.18 1.54 18.77
C ILE A 498 15.91 1.59 17.93
N THR A 499 15.85 2.40 16.87
CA THR A 499 14.62 2.53 16.07
C THR A 499 14.33 1.35 15.15
N SER A 500 15.31 0.47 14.92
CA SER A 500 15.14 -0.73 14.11
C SER A 500 14.44 -1.88 14.85
N THR A 501 14.48 -1.88 16.19
CA THR A 501 13.88 -2.95 17.02
C THR A 501 12.36 -3.03 16.90
N ARG A 502 11.69 -1.93 16.53
CA ARG A 502 10.23 -1.89 16.29
C ARG A 502 9.72 -2.88 15.23
N PHE A 503 10.63 -3.45 14.44
CA PHE A 503 10.33 -4.37 13.35
C PHE A 503 10.82 -5.79 13.61
N ILE A 504 11.34 -6.07 14.81
CA ILE A 504 11.95 -7.33 15.18
C ILE A 504 11.14 -7.89 16.34
N LEU A 505 10.57 -9.07 16.16
CA LEU A 505 9.82 -9.76 17.22
C LEU A 505 10.71 -10.73 18.02
N ASP A 506 11.85 -11.15 17.47
CA ASP A 506 12.81 -11.96 18.20
C ASP A 506 13.45 -11.12 19.32
N GLU A 507 13.13 -11.47 20.57
CA GLU A 507 13.53 -10.71 21.76
C GLU A 507 15.06 -10.61 21.90
N SER A 508 15.77 -11.71 21.61
CA SER A 508 17.24 -11.76 21.73
C SER A 508 17.91 -10.81 20.74
N HIS A 509 17.50 -10.86 19.48
CA HIS A 509 18.01 -9.99 18.42
C HIS A 509 17.63 -8.53 18.65
N ALA A 510 16.37 -8.26 19.01
CA ALA A 510 15.90 -6.91 19.33
C ALA A 510 16.68 -6.32 20.50
N ARG A 511 16.88 -7.09 21.57
CA ARG A 511 17.66 -6.68 22.74
C ARG A 511 19.12 -6.44 22.40
N GLY A 512 19.73 -7.28 21.57
CA GLY A 512 21.10 -7.10 21.10
C GLY A 512 21.31 -5.76 20.40
N LEU A 513 20.41 -5.39 19.48
CA LEU A 513 20.48 -4.08 18.82
C LEU A 513 20.18 -2.92 19.79
N PHE A 514 19.19 -3.07 20.67
CA PHE A 514 18.83 -2.05 21.64
C PHE A 514 19.99 -1.72 22.58
N GLU A 515 20.60 -2.74 23.19
CA GLU A 515 21.69 -2.56 24.15
C GLU A 515 22.95 -1.98 23.47
N ARG A 516 23.26 -2.37 22.22
CA ARG A 516 24.32 -1.69 21.43
C ARG A 516 24.01 -0.21 21.24
N GLY A 517 22.75 0.12 20.94
CA GLY A 517 22.33 1.51 20.78
C GLY A 517 22.42 2.31 22.10
N VAL A 518 22.02 1.71 23.21
CA VAL A 518 22.13 2.32 24.55
C VAL A 518 23.60 2.53 24.94
N TYR A 519 24.46 1.54 24.70
CA TYR A 519 25.90 1.64 24.93
C TYR A 519 26.50 2.86 24.23
N LEU A 520 26.13 3.13 22.98
CA LEU A 520 26.59 4.31 22.25
C LEU A 520 26.08 5.63 22.84
N LEU A 521 24.85 5.65 23.35
CA LEU A 521 24.32 6.82 24.06
C LEU A 521 25.05 7.06 25.38
N GLU A 522 25.35 6.00 26.12
CA GLU A 522 26.14 6.06 27.36
C GLU A 522 27.57 6.51 27.06
N HIS A 523 28.20 6.01 25.99
CA HIS A 523 29.53 6.42 25.55
C HIS A 523 29.60 7.92 25.25
N LEU A 524 28.60 8.48 24.56
CA LEU A 524 28.50 9.91 24.30
C LEU A 524 28.38 10.76 25.58
N VAL A 525 27.74 10.25 26.62
CA VAL A 525 27.54 10.98 27.89
C VAL A 525 28.78 10.93 28.78
N HIS A 526 29.52 9.83 28.76
CA HIS A 526 30.69 9.63 29.62
C HIS A 526 32.00 10.10 28.98
N SER A 527 32.04 10.23 27.65
CA SER A 527 33.17 10.78 26.90
C SER A 527 32.99 12.27 26.64
N ASP A 528 34.04 12.95 26.18
CA ASP A 528 33.92 14.30 25.61
C ASP A 528 33.70 14.21 24.10
N PRO A 529 32.45 14.34 23.59
CA PRO A 529 32.14 14.21 22.16
C PRO A 529 32.63 15.38 21.31
N PHE A 530 33.20 16.42 21.93
CA PHE A 530 33.75 17.58 21.23
C PHE A 530 35.29 17.58 21.21
N SER A 531 35.92 16.57 21.81
CA SER A 531 37.36 16.37 21.76
C SER A 531 37.79 15.92 20.37
N ASP A 532 38.91 16.45 19.88
CA ASP A 532 39.57 15.99 18.65
C ASP A 532 40.04 14.51 18.75
N HIS A 533 40.09 13.96 19.97
CA HIS A 533 40.44 12.58 20.26
C HIS A 533 39.21 11.67 20.49
N TYR A 534 38.01 12.14 20.21
CA TYR A 534 36.81 11.31 20.37
C TYR A 534 36.81 10.17 19.34
N GLU A 535 36.79 8.93 19.84
CA GLU A 535 36.72 7.73 19.01
C GLU A 535 35.36 7.05 19.10
N LEU A 536 34.82 6.65 17.95
CA LEU A 536 33.65 5.77 17.87
C LEU A 536 34.09 4.34 18.24
N PRO A 537 33.44 3.67 19.22
CA PRO A 537 33.73 2.29 19.59
C PRO A 537 33.15 1.31 18.54
N ILE A 538 33.70 1.34 17.33
CA ILE A 538 33.19 0.58 16.18
C ILE A 538 33.43 -0.93 16.32
N LYS A 539 34.51 -1.33 17.00
CA LYS A 539 34.88 -2.74 17.23
C LYS A 539 33.96 -3.42 18.24
N GLU A 540 33.36 -2.64 19.13
CA GLU A 540 32.37 -3.12 20.08
C GLU A 540 30.99 -3.30 19.41
N LEU A 541 30.78 -2.66 18.26
CA LEU A 541 29.56 -2.76 17.47
C LEU A 541 29.59 -3.84 16.40
N LEU A 542 30.76 -4.08 15.78
CA LEU A 542 31.00 -5.07 14.74
C LEU A 542 31.94 -6.14 15.30
N HIS A 543 31.61 -7.43 15.18
CA HIS A 543 32.49 -8.52 15.61
C HIS A 543 33.66 -8.74 14.62
N ALA A 544 34.28 -7.66 14.14
CA ALA A 544 35.28 -7.62 13.08
C ALA A 544 36.71 -7.41 13.59
#